data_AF-A0AAZ1Y232-F1
#
_entry.id   AF-A0AAZ1Y232-F1
#
_cell.length_a   1.000
_cell.length_b   1.000
_cell.length_c   1.000
_cell.angle_alpha   90.00
_cell.angle_beta   90.00
_cell.angle_gamma   90.00
#
_symmetry.space_group_name_H-M   'P 1'
#
loop_
_entity.id
_entity.type
_entity.pdbx_description
1 polymer ?
#
loop_
_entity_poly.entity_id
_entity_poly.type
_entity_poly.pdbx_seq_one_letter_code
_entity_poly.pdbx_strand_id
1 'polypeptide(L)'
;MATRASLGQDVGWLLPFLFFLLMITVSPAQSQGCPQRCECIAKLKTVSCYGKRLSALPDGIPLDTKILDLSGNKLRWVEHGDLLPYSRLEKLDLSENMISVLEPNAFSSLQNLKSLSLRGNQLKLVPMGAFSRLSNLTSLDLSGNKIVILLDFTFQDLRSLKNLEVGDNDLVYISNKAFLGLVGLKELTIERCNLTSVSSQSLSYLHNLVTLRLRYLSISALEDQNFRKLGNLRGLEIDHWPFLEYISPHSLQGLNLSWLSITHTNITSVPTSALRSLAHLTSLNLSYNPITVLESWALRDLVRLKELHLVKTNLAVVQPYALGGLRQIRLLNLSSNSLVTLEEGAFQSVNTLETLRLDGNPLACDCRLLWILQRRKTLNFDGASPKPKIRNRKLQQISAREGQVVSFICRAEGEPTPVIFWISPQRRRITTKSSGRLTVLPEGTLEIRYAQVTDSGTYICIASNAGGNDTYFATLTVSGLPLDAALMANRTYYAGDLNDTNLNDTRVFLKFTLDLKTILISTAMGCIMFLGVVLFCFILLFVWSRGRGQHKNNFSVEYSFRKVDGPAASGGQGGARKFNMKMI
;
A
#
# COMPACT_ATOMS: atom_id res chain seq x y z
N MET A 1 -92.78 44.24 -54.82
CA MET A 1 -93.34 45.08 -53.74
C MET A 1 -92.58 44.78 -52.45
N ALA A 2 -92.34 45.79 -51.62
CA ALA A 2 -91.67 45.71 -50.31
C ALA A 2 -90.24 45.12 -50.27
N THR A 3 -89.24 45.99 -50.44
CA THR A 3 -87.87 45.76 -49.95
C THR A 3 -87.78 46.04 -48.45
N ARG A 4 -87.17 45.16 -47.66
CA ARG A 4 -86.78 45.44 -46.26
C ARG A 4 -85.28 45.25 -46.13
N ALA A 5 -84.58 46.31 -45.73
CA ALA A 5 -83.12 46.32 -45.64
C ALA A 5 -82.64 45.77 -44.28
N SER A 6 -81.47 45.14 -44.30
CA SER A 6 -80.59 45.04 -43.12
C SER A 6 -79.13 45.15 -43.55
N LEU A 7 -78.56 46.35 -43.44
CA LEU A 7 -77.16 46.51 -43.01
C LEU A 7 -77.03 45.85 -41.62
N GLY A 8 -75.90 45.34 -41.17
CA GLY A 8 -74.54 45.43 -41.71
C GLY A 8 -73.57 45.76 -40.57
N GLN A 9 -72.51 44.94 -40.45
CA GLN A 9 -71.35 45.07 -39.57
C GLN A 9 -71.49 44.75 -38.06
N ASP A 10 -70.36 44.27 -37.52
CA ASP A 10 -69.93 44.18 -36.12
C ASP A 10 -70.59 43.20 -35.12
N VAL A 11 -70.47 41.88 -35.39
CA VAL A 11 -70.15 40.89 -34.34
C VAL A 11 -69.22 39.80 -34.89
N GLY A 12 -67.94 39.79 -34.47
CA GLY A 12 -66.94 38.81 -34.97
C GLY A 12 -65.76 38.53 -34.05
N TRP A 13 -65.72 39.13 -32.85
CA TRP A 13 -64.65 38.96 -31.87
C TRP A 13 -65.27 38.55 -30.54
N LEU A 14 -64.96 37.33 -30.05
CA LEU A 14 -64.94 36.89 -28.63
C LEU A 14 -64.89 35.36 -28.42
N LEU A 15 -64.70 34.52 -29.46
CA LEU A 15 -64.66 33.05 -29.33
C LEU A 15 -63.37 32.28 -29.73
N PRO A 16 -62.21 32.89 -30.07
CA PRO A 16 -60.95 32.13 -30.23
C PRO A 16 -59.91 32.34 -29.10
N PHE A 17 -60.13 33.23 -28.13
CA PHE A 17 -59.07 33.61 -27.17
C PHE A 17 -58.85 32.64 -25.99
N LEU A 18 -59.79 31.74 -25.69
CA LEU A 18 -59.64 30.79 -24.57
C LEU A 18 -58.90 29.48 -24.93
N PHE A 19 -58.74 29.16 -26.21
CA PHE A 19 -57.98 27.97 -26.62
C PHE A 19 -56.48 28.26 -26.80
N PHE A 20 -56.09 29.52 -26.97
CA PHE A 20 -54.68 29.92 -27.12
C PHE A 20 -53.95 30.09 -25.77
N LEU A 21 -54.68 30.22 -24.65
CA LEU A 21 -54.06 30.34 -23.32
C LEU A 21 -53.69 29.00 -22.67
N LEU A 22 -54.13 27.87 -23.23
CA LEU A 22 -53.72 26.52 -22.77
C LEU A 22 -52.58 25.91 -23.60
N MET A 23 -51.92 26.72 -24.45
CA MET A 23 -50.79 26.31 -25.31
C MET A 23 -49.53 27.16 -25.11
N ILE A 24 -49.41 27.91 -24.00
CA ILE A 24 -48.25 28.78 -23.69
C ILE A 24 -47.62 28.43 -22.32
N THR A 25 -47.75 27.18 -21.85
CA THR A 25 -47.02 26.69 -20.65
C THR A 25 -46.35 25.32 -20.82
N VAL A 26 -46.09 24.90 -22.06
CA VAL A 26 -44.97 23.99 -22.37
C VAL A 26 -44.21 24.52 -23.59
N SER A 27 -43.53 25.65 -23.41
CA SER A 27 -42.22 25.78 -24.06
C SER A 27 -41.41 24.56 -23.60
N PRO A 28 -40.77 23.78 -24.49
CA PRO A 28 -39.72 22.90 -24.01
C PRO A 28 -38.72 23.81 -23.32
N ALA A 29 -38.53 23.64 -22.01
CA ALA A 29 -37.47 24.33 -21.29
C ALA A 29 -36.18 23.98 -22.02
N GLN A 30 -35.65 24.92 -22.78
CA GLN A 30 -34.58 24.66 -23.74
C GLN A 30 -33.35 24.31 -22.91
N SER A 31 -33.10 23.02 -22.76
CA SER A 31 -32.17 22.46 -21.79
C SER A 31 -30.75 22.74 -22.25
N GLN A 32 -30.30 23.96 -22.03
CA GLN A 32 -28.94 24.40 -22.29
C GLN A 32 -27.97 23.50 -21.52
N GLY A 33 -27.03 22.90 -22.25
CA GLY A 33 -25.74 22.55 -21.69
C GLY A 33 -25.56 21.13 -21.16
N CYS A 34 -26.33 20.14 -21.62
CA CYS A 34 -25.85 18.76 -21.51
C CYS A 34 -26.32 17.88 -22.67
N PRO A 35 -25.42 17.15 -23.36
CA PRO A 35 -25.83 16.17 -24.36
C PRO A 35 -26.67 15.06 -23.73
N GLN A 36 -27.76 14.63 -24.39
CA GLN A 36 -28.78 13.73 -23.81
C GLN A 36 -28.27 12.39 -23.25
N ARG A 37 -27.09 11.91 -23.68
CA ARG A 37 -26.48 10.65 -23.22
C ARG A 37 -25.41 10.83 -22.16
N CYS A 38 -24.99 12.06 -21.89
CA CYS A 38 -23.85 12.40 -21.04
C CYS A 38 -24.32 12.94 -19.68
N GLU A 39 -23.39 13.00 -18.73
CA GLU A 39 -23.59 13.57 -17.40
C GLU A 39 -22.79 14.87 -17.28
N CYS A 40 -23.42 15.95 -16.83
CA CYS A 40 -22.80 17.28 -16.77
C CYS A 40 -22.87 17.86 -15.35
N ILE A 41 -21.70 18.13 -14.76
CA ILE A 41 -21.55 18.66 -13.41
C ILE A 41 -21.19 20.14 -13.50
N ALA A 42 -22.21 21.01 -13.55
CA ALA A 42 -22.06 22.45 -13.76
C ALA A 42 -21.08 23.13 -12.78
N LYS A 43 -21.09 22.71 -11.49
CA LYS A 43 -20.16 23.23 -10.46
C LYS A 43 -18.68 23.01 -10.78
N LEU A 44 -18.37 21.89 -11.44
CA LEU A 44 -17.00 21.51 -11.82
C LEU A 44 -16.70 21.81 -13.29
N LYS A 45 -17.69 22.28 -14.07
CA LYS A 45 -17.63 22.45 -15.53
C LYS A 45 -17.14 21.16 -16.20
N THR A 46 -17.64 20.02 -15.73
CA THR A 46 -17.28 18.67 -16.20
C THR A 46 -18.41 18.09 -17.02
N VAL A 47 -18.07 17.47 -18.14
CA VAL A 47 -18.98 16.66 -18.98
C VAL A 47 -18.36 15.28 -19.14
N SER A 48 -19.05 14.23 -18.71
CA SER A 48 -18.65 12.84 -18.93
C SER A 48 -19.65 12.13 -19.84
N CYS A 49 -19.12 11.57 -20.92
CA CYS A 49 -19.81 10.74 -21.88
C CYS A 49 -19.20 9.32 -21.89
N TYR A 50 -18.67 8.84 -20.76
CA TYR A 50 -18.04 7.52 -20.66
C TYR A 50 -18.97 6.39 -21.12
N GLY A 51 -18.48 5.50 -21.99
CA GLY A 51 -19.19 4.27 -22.36
C GLY A 51 -20.45 4.44 -23.22
N LYS A 52 -20.73 5.63 -23.74
CA LYS A 52 -22.02 5.97 -24.41
C LYS A 52 -22.10 5.53 -25.88
N ARG A 53 -21.08 4.81 -26.38
CA ARG A 53 -20.97 4.26 -27.74
C ARG A 53 -21.04 5.32 -28.85
N LEU A 54 -20.57 6.54 -28.57
CA LEU A 54 -20.59 7.68 -29.50
C LEU A 54 -19.61 7.46 -30.66
N SER A 55 -20.04 7.74 -31.89
CA SER A 55 -19.20 7.65 -33.11
C SER A 55 -18.61 8.98 -33.55
N ALA A 56 -19.14 10.09 -33.03
CA ALA A 56 -18.69 11.47 -33.25
C ALA A 56 -18.88 12.29 -31.96
N LEU A 57 -18.38 13.53 -31.93
CA LEU A 57 -18.61 14.47 -30.83
C LEU A 57 -20.13 14.73 -30.67
N PRO A 58 -20.70 14.70 -29.45
CA PRO A 58 -22.14 14.91 -29.27
C PRO A 58 -22.48 16.40 -29.18
N ASP A 59 -23.58 16.82 -29.82
CA ASP A 59 -24.10 18.19 -29.74
C ASP A 59 -24.50 18.59 -28.31
N GLY A 60 -24.41 19.88 -28.01
CA GLY A 60 -24.92 20.47 -26.75
C GLY A 60 -23.96 20.47 -25.57
N ILE A 61 -22.67 20.16 -25.77
CA ILE A 61 -21.61 20.37 -24.76
C ILE A 61 -21.49 21.88 -24.45
N PRO A 62 -21.48 22.32 -23.17
CA PRO A 62 -21.27 23.71 -22.79
C PRO A 62 -19.93 24.28 -23.28
N LEU A 63 -19.95 25.51 -23.79
CA LEU A 63 -18.75 26.24 -24.23
C LEU A 63 -17.80 26.64 -23.07
N ASP A 64 -18.26 26.58 -21.83
CA ASP A 64 -17.45 26.85 -20.63
C ASP A 64 -16.93 25.58 -19.92
N THR A 65 -17.10 24.41 -20.54
CA THR A 65 -16.56 23.13 -20.08
C THR A 65 -15.05 23.21 -19.88
N LYS A 66 -14.58 22.69 -18.74
CA LYS A 66 -13.16 22.57 -18.36
C LYS A 66 -12.65 21.15 -18.42
N ILE A 67 -13.51 20.17 -18.15
CA ILE A 67 -13.17 18.75 -18.14
C ILE A 67 -14.14 18.05 -19.08
N LEU A 68 -13.64 17.51 -20.18
CA LEU A 68 -14.43 16.74 -21.14
C LEU A 68 -13.88 15.31 -21.17
N ASP A 69 -14.73 14.36 -20.80
CA ASP A 69 -14.46 12.93 -20.82
C ASP A 69 -15.35 12.27 -21.87
N LEU A 70 -14.72 11.75 -22.92
CA LEU A 70 -15.33 11.00 -24.01
C LEU A 70 -14.76 9.58 -24.08
N SER A 71 -14.24 9.06 -22.97
CA SER A 71 -13.58 7.76 -22.94
C SER A 71 -14.54 6.58 -23.15
N GLY A 72 -14.02 5.42 -23.59
CA GLY A 72 -14.83 4.20 -23.78
C GLY A 72 -15.90 4.32 -24.89
N ASN A 73 -15.63 5.10 -25.94
CA ASN A 73 -16.57 5.35 -27.04
C ASN A 73 -16.10 4.70 -28.36
N LYS A 74 -16.61 5.18 -29.49
CA LYS A 74 -16.39 4.64 -30.83
C LYS A 74 -15.89 5.70 -31.81
N LEU A 75 -15.27 6.77 -31.30
CA LEU A 75 -14.67 7.84 -32.11
C LEU A 75 -13.53 7.25 -32.96
N ARG A 76 -13.48 7.61 -34.24
CA ARG A 76 -12.47 7.10 -35.21
C ARG A 76 -11.42 8.13 -35.62
N TRP A 77 -11.73 9.40 -35.45
CA TRP A 77 -10.88 10.56 -35.70
C TRP A 77 -11.38 11.74 -34.84
N VAL A 78 -10.65 12.84 -34.86
CA VAL A 78 -11.06 14.15 -34.34
C VAL A 78 -10.68 15.15 -35.43
N GLU A 79 -11.65 15.83 -36.03
CA GLU A 79 -11.43 16.71 -37.18
C GLU A 79 -10.84 18.06 -36.74
N HIS A 80 -10.15 18.73 -37.66
CA HIS A 80 -9.81 20.14 -37.54
C HIS A 80 -11.07 21.02 -37.56
N GLY A 81 -11.76 21.09 -36.42
CA GLY A 81 -13.00 21.84 -36.25
C GLY A 81 -13.71 21.52 -34.94
N ASP A 82 -13.83 20.23 -34.63
CA ASP A 82 -14.61 19.66 -33.52
C ASP A 82 -14.37 20.35 -32.17
N LEU A 83 -13.11 20.69 -31.90
CA LEU A 83 -12.66 21.22 -30.62
C LEU A 83 -12.35 22.73 -30.65
N LEU A 84 -12.63 23.43 -31.76
CA LEU A 84 -12.48 24.89 -31.85
C LEU A 84 -13.33 25.66 -30.80
N PRO A 85 -14.60 25.29 -30.51
CA PRO A 85 -15.42 26.06 -29.57
C PRO A 85 -14.97 25.97 -28.11
N TYR A 86 -14.27 24.89 -27.72
CA TYR A 86 -14.02 24.52 -26.33
C TYR A 86 -12.65 25.00 -25.79
N SER A 87 -12.26 26.24 -26.12
CA SER A 87 -10.96 26.84 -25.75
C SER A 87 -10.67 26.92 -24.24
N ARG A 88 -11.67 26.66 -23.39
CA ARG A 88 -11.57 26.64 -21.92
C ARG A 88 -11.23 25.27 -21.31
N LEU A 89 -11.08 24.22 -22.13
CA LEU A 89 -10.71 22.89 -21.64
C LEU A 89 -9.33 22.89 -20.95
N GLU A 90 -9.31 22.30 -19.76
CA GLU A 90 -8.11 22.03 -18.97
C GLU A 90 -7.76 20.53 -18.95
N LYS A 91 -8.77 19.63 -19.06
CA LYS A 91 -8.59 18.19 -19.27
C LYS A 91 -9.48 17.68 -20.40
N LEU A 92 -8.91 16.88 -21.29
CA LEU A 92 -9.61 16.15 -22.34
C LEU A 92 -9.23 14.65 -22.27
N ASP A 93 -10.23 13.79 -22.13
CA ASP A 93 -10.06 12.33 -22.12
C ASP A 93 -10.72 11.72 -23.37
N LEU A 94 -9.90 11.16 -24.25
CA LEU A 94 -10.29 10.46 -25.49
C LEU A 94 -9.87 8.98 -25.43
N SER A 95 -9.59 8.46 -24.23
CA SER A 95 -9.11 7.08 -24.06
C SER A 95 -10.14 6.02 -24.47
N GLU A 96 -9.69 4.80 -24.75
CA GLU A 96 -10.53 3.64 -25.10
C GLU A 96 -11.53 3.95 -26.23
N ASN A 97 -11.01 4.55 -27.31
CA ASN A 97 -11.74 4.84 -28.55
C ASN A 97 -11.11 4.07 -29.73
N MET A 98 -11.51 4.38 -30.97
CA MET A 98 -10.98 3.77 -32.18
C MET A 98 -10.18 4.76 -33.04
N ILE A 99 -9.58 5.79 -32.43
CA ILE A 99 -8.89 6.87 -33.16
C ILE A 99 -7.64 6.28 -33.83
N SER A 100 -7.60 6.27 -35.17
CA SER A 100 -6.48 5.71 -35.94
C SER A 100 -5.53 6.76 -36.54
N VAL A 101 -5.99 8.00 -36.68
CA VAL A 101 -5.26 9.13 -37.26
C VAL A 101 -5.52 10.38 -36.41
N LEU A 102 -4.49 11.18 -36.18
CA LEU A 102 -4.61 12.55 -35.66
C LEU A 102 -4.33 13.53 -36.79
N GLU A 103 -5.21 14.50 -37.01
CA GLU A 103 -4.92 15.59 -37.94
C GLU A 103 -3.94 16.60 -37.32
N PRO A 104 -3.00 17.19 -38.11
CA PRO A 104 -2.17 18.29 -37.64
C PRO A 104 -3.05 19.44 -37.12
N ASN A 105 -2.68 20.04 -36.00
CA ASN A 105 -3.43 21.14 -35.36
C ASN A 105 -4.86 20.80 -34.86
N ALA A 106 -5.28 19.53 -34.79
CA ALA A 106 -6.61 19.14 -34.29
C ALA A 106 -6.94 19.71 -32.89
N PHE A 107 -5.92 19.85 -32.03
CA PHE A 107 -6.05 20.39 -30.67
C PHE A 107 -5.60 21.86 -30.52
N SER A 108 -5.29 22.57 -31.61
CA SER A 108 -4.60 23.87 -31.59
C SER A 108 -5.36 25.05 -30.95
N SER A 109 -6.68 24.91 -30.76
CA SER A 109 -7.52 25.84 -30.00
C SER A 109 -7.36 25.69 -28.47
N LEU A 110 -6.90 24.53 -27.99
CA LEU A 110 -6.97 24.12 -26.59
C LEU A 110 -5.75 24.61 -25.78
N GLN A 111 -5.45 25.91 -25.86
CA GLN A 111 -4.26 26.51 -25.23
C GLN A 111 -4.27 26.44 -23.70
N ASN A 112 -5.43 26.19 -23.07
CA ASN A 112 -5.56 25.99 -21.62
C ASN A 112 -5.40 24.52 -21.18
N LEU A 113 -5.23 23.59 -22.11
CA LEU A 113 -5.22 22.16 -21.85
C LEU A 113 -3.96 21.77 -21.06
N LYS A 114 -4.16 21.09 -19.93
CA LYS A 114 -3.12 20.62 -19.01
C LYS A 114 -2.95 19.10 -19.06
N SER A 115 -4.00 18.38 -19.41
CA SER A 115 -4.03 16.91 -19.51
C SER A 115 -4.79 16.47 -20.77
N LEU A 116 -4.14 15.65 -21.57
CA LEU A 116 -4.70 14.98 -22.74
C LEU A 116 -4.45 13.48 -22.61
N SER A 117 -5.50 12.67 -22.67
CA SER A 117 -5.39 11.21 -22.76
C SER A 117 -5.90 10.73 -24.10
N LEU A 118 -5.06 9.98 -24.81
CA LEU A 118 -5.35 9.27 -26.06
C LEU A 118 -5.09 7.76 -25.89
N ARG A 119 -5.05 7.28 -24.65
CA ARG A 119 -4.75 5.88 -24.31
C ARG A 119 -5.71 4.88 -24.94
N GLY A 120 -5.25 3.70 -25.34
CA GLY A 120 -6.14 2.62 -25.78
C GLY A 120 -6.85 2.93 -27.10
N ASN A 121 -6.17 3.63 -28.02
CA ASN A 121 -6.66 3.95 -29.36
C ASN A 121 -5.92 3.11 -30.43
N GLN A 122 -6.03 3.47 -31.70
CA GLN A 122 -5.47 2.72 -32.85
C GLN A 122 -4.40 3.54 -33.60
N LEU A 123 -3.77 4.52 -32.94
CA LEU A 123 -2.81 5.43 -33.56
C LEU A 123 -1.55 4.68 -34.02
N LYS A 124 -1.26 4.69 -35.33
CA LYS A 124 -0.04 4.08 -35.89
C LYS A 124 1.17 5.02 -35.94
N LEU A 125 0.90 6.32 -35.94
CA LEU A 125 1.87 7.40 -36.02
C LEU A 125 1.29 8.62 -35.31
N VAL A 126 2.14 9.41 -34.66
CA VAL A 126 1.82 10.79 -34.28
C VAL A 126 2.49 11.72 -35.31
N PRO A 127 1.74 12.43 -36.17
CA PRO A 127 2.35 13.34 -37.13
C PRO A 127 2.92 14.58 -36.45
N MET A 128 3.95 15.17 -37.05
CA MET A 128 4.52 16.45 -36.61
C MET A 128 3.40 17.52 -36.59
N GLY A 129 3.31 18.29 -35.50
CA GLY A 129 2.28 19.31 -35.34
C GLY A 129 0.90 18.81 -34.86
N ALA A 130 0.70 17.52 -34.61
CA ALA A 130 -0.54 17.00 -33.98
C ALA A 130 -0.86 17.71 -32.66
N PHE A 131 0.17 18.02 -31.86
CA PHE A 131 0.08 18.72 -30.57
C PHE A 131 0.49 20.20 -30.63
N SER A 132 0.46 20.82 -31.81
CA SER A 132 0.93 22.20 -31.92
C SER A 132 0.09 23.17 -31.08
N ARG A 133 0.75 24.21 -30.56
CA ARG A 133 0.19 25.22 -29.63
C ARG A 133 -0.26 24.71 -28.25
N LEU A 134 -0.11 23.42 -27.92
CA LEU A 134 -0.42 22.87 -26.59
C LEU A 134 0.69 23.20 -25.55
N SER A 135 1.12 24.45 -25.48
CA SER A 135 2.26 24.89 -24.66
C SER A 135 2.05 24.77 -23.14
N ASN A 136 0.79 24.69 -22.68
CA ASN A 136 0.42 24.52 -21.27
C ASN A 136 0.18 23.05 -20.87
N LEU A 137 0.30 22.11 -21.81
CA LEU A 137 0.08 20.69 -21.54
C LEU A 137 1.13 20.17 -20.57
N THR A 138 0.69 19.52 -19.49
CA THR A 138 1.57 18.98 -18.43
C THR A 138 1.57 17.46 -18.37
N SER A 139 0.55 16.79 -18.89
CA SER A 139 0.47 15.33 -18.98
C SER A 139 -0.11 14.91 -20.33
N LEU A 140 0.57 13.98 -20.99
CA LEU A 140 0.13 13.36 -22.25
C LEU A 140 0.26 11.84 -22.12
N ASP A 141 -0.84 11.13 -22.33
CA ASP A 141 -0.89 9.67 -22.36
C ASP A 141 -1.23 9.19 -23.79
N LEU A 142 -0.29 8.47 -24.39
CA LEU A 142 -0.37 7.82 -25.70
C LEU A 142 -0.26 6.30 -25.58
N SER A 143 -0.41 5.75 -24.37
CA SER A 143 -0.22 4.33 -24.14
C SER A 143 -1.31 3.47 -24.80
N GLY A 144 -1.06 2.18 -25.04
CA GLY A 144 -2.06 1.25 -25.56
C GLY A 144 -2.50 1.57 -26.99
N ASN A 145 -1.58 2.09 -27.81
CA ASN A 145 -1.82 2.44 -29.21
C ASN A 145 -1.10 1.44 -30.15
N LYS A 146 -0.83 1.85 -31.39
CA LYS A 146 -0.15 1.06 -32.43
C LYS A 146 1.05 1.79 -33.03
N ILE A 147 1.66 2.69 -32.25
CA ILE A 147 2.73 3.57 -32.70
C ILE A 147 3.99 2.74 -32.94
N VAL A 148 4.42 2.65 -34.21
CA VAL A 148 5.59 1.84 -34.60
C VAL A 148 6.90 2.61 -34.46
N ILE A 149 6.86 3.93 -34.70
CA ILE A 149 8.03 4.82 -34.66
C ILE A 149 7.67 6.17 -34.01
N LEU A 150 8.62 6.72 -33.25
CA LEU A 150 8.60 8.14 -32.88
C LEU A 150 9.56 8.90 -33.82
N LEU A 151 9.02 9.86 -34.56
CA LEU A 151 9.77 10.70 -35.51
C LEU A 151 10.41 11.91 -34.83
N ASP A 152 11.39 12.52 -35.51
CA ASP A 152 12.02 13.75 -35.04
C ASP A 152 10.96 14.84 -34.83
N PHE A 153 11.15 15.69 -33.82
CA PHE A 153 10.27 16.85 -33.55
C PHE A 153 8.80 16.53 -33.16
N THR A 154 8.41 15.25 -33.01
CA THR A 154 7.04 14.83 -32.66
C THR A 154 6.44 15.60 -31.47
N PHE A 155 7.26 15.92 -30.47
CA PHE A 155 6.85 16.60 -29.24
C PHE A 155 7.40 18.04 -29.08
N GLN A 156 7.86 18.68 -30.17
CA GLN A 156 8.64 19.94 -30.11
C GLN A 156 7.94 21.10 -29.39
N ASP A 157 6.62 21.21 -29.50
CA ASP A 157 5.84 22.31 -28.91
C ASP A 157 5.46 22.08 -27.44
N LEU A 158 5.65 20.86 -26.91
CA LEU A 158 5.19 20.45 -25.58
C LEU A 158 6.15 20.85 -24.45
N ARG A 159 6.52 22.13 -24.40
CA ARG A 159 7.57 22.64 -23.51
C ARG A 159 7.26 22.55 -22.01
N SER A 160 5.97 22.59 -21.63
CA SER A 160 5.53 22.48 -20.23
C SER A 160 5.20 21.06 -19.79
N LEU A 161 5.38 20.07 -20.67
CA LEU A 161 5.02 18.67 -20.39
C LEU A 161 5.90 18.13 -19.27
N LYS A 162 5.29 17.50 -18.26
CA LYS A 162 5.96 16.97 -17.07
C LYS A 162 5.95 15.44 -17.05
N ASN A 163 4.86 14.84 -17.51
CA ASN A 163 4.67 13.41 -17.65
C ASN A 163 4.34 13.05 -19.11
N LEU A 164 5.00 12.02 -19.63
CA LEU A 164 4.77 11.44 -20.95
C LEU A 164 4.75 9.92 -20.85
N GLU A 165 3.64 9.33 -21.24
CA GLU A 165 3.43 7.88 -21.27
C GLU A 165 3.24 7.43 -22.73
N VAL A 166 4.12 6.55 -23.20
CA VAL A 166 4.08 5.99 -24.59
C VAL A 166 4.08 4.45 -24.57
N GLY A 167 3.68 3.86 -23.44
CA GLY A 167 3.70 2.41 -23.23
C GLY A 167 2.72 1.62 -24.12
N ASP A 168 2.78 0.30 -24.10
CA ASP A 168 1.79 -0.57 -24.78
C ASP A 168 1.61 -0.22 -26.27
N ASN A 169 2.72 0.03 -26.97
CA ASN A 169 2.77 0.38 -28.39
C ASN A 169 3.65 -0.62 -29.14
N ASP A 170 3.42 -0.75 -30.45
CA ASP A 170 4.26 -1.59 -31.33
C ASP A 170 5.61 -0.92 -31.67
N LEU A 171 6.17 -0.16 -30.72
CA LEU A 171 7.27 0.79 -30.93
C LEU A 171 8.61 0.06 -31.09
N VAL A 172 9.17 0.12 -32.30
CA VAL A 172 10.45 -0.52 -32.67
C VAL A 172 11.59 0.50 -32.68
N TYR A 173 11.32 1.76 -32.99
CA TYR A 173 12.35 2.79 -33.15
C TYR A 173 11.96 4.16 -32.61
N ILE A 174 12.89 4.80 -31.90
CA ILE A 174 12.80 6.19 -31.44
C ILE A 174 13.90 6.97 -32.14
N SER A 175 13.52 7.99 -32.92
CA SER A 175 14.50 8.80 -33.64
C SER A 175 15.30 9.70 -32.70
N ASN A 176 16.49 10.10 -33.17
CA ASN A 176 17.45 10.83 -32.35
C ASN A 176 16.96 12.20 -31.86
N LYS A 177 15.97 12.84 -32.50
CA LYS A 177 15.38 14.12 -32.04
C LYS A 177 13.90 13.99 -31.67
N ALA A 178 13.39 12.79 -31.42
CA ALA A 178 11.98 12.57 -31.06
C ALA A 178 11.56 13.38 -29.81
N PHE A 179 12.43 13.43 -28.79
CA PHE A 179 12.20 14.13 -27.52
C PHE A 179 12.71 15.58 -27.50
N LEU A 180 13.16 16.12 -28.63
CA LEU A 180 13.57 17.53 -28.71
C LEU A 180 12.36 18.44 -28.43
N GLY A 181 12.53 19.40 -27.52
CA GLY A 181 11.47 20.34 -27.10
C GLY A 181 10.82 20.02 -25.75
N LEU A 182 10.96 18.77 -25.25
CA LEU A 182 10.45 18.31 -23.94
C LEU A 182 11.27 18.82 -22.74
N VAL A 183 11.55 20.12 -22.70
CA VAL A 183 12.42 20.75 -21.69
C VAL A 183 11.83 20.75 -20.28
N GLY A 184 10.50 20.65 -20.14
CA GLY A 184 9.81 20.57 -18.85
C GLY A 184 9.71 19.16 -18.25
N LEU A 185 10.10 18.12 -18.99
CA LEU A 185 9.76 16.73 -18.66
C LEU A 185 10.50 16.27 -17.40
N LYS A 186 9.75 15.71 -16.46
CA LYS A 186 10.25 15.20 -15.18
C LYS A 186 10.18 13.69 -15.09
N GLU A 187 9.14 13.10 -15.66
CA GLU A 187 8.91 11.66 -15.65
C GLU A 187 8.65 11.16 -17.07
N LEU A 188 9.34 10.09 -17.43
CA LEU A 188 9.19 9.39 -18.70
C LEU A 188 9.05 7.90 -18.42
N THR A 189 7.94 7.32 -18.88
CA THR A 189 7.71 5.87 -18.84
C THR A 189 7.64 5.33 -20.27
N ILE A 190 8.54 4.40 -20.59
CA ILE A 190 8.51 3.62 -21.83
C ILE A 190 8.28 2.16 -21.41
N GLU A 191 7.17 1.56 -21.83
CA GLU A 191 6.84 0.19 -21.45
C GLU A 191 6.22 -0.66 -22.57
N ARG A 192 6.49 -1.96 -22.57
CA ARG A 192 5.99 -2.95 -23.55
C ARG A 192 6.27 -2.55 -25.00
N CYS A 193 7.48 -2.04 -25.26
CA CYS A 193 7.96 -1.66 -26.60
C CYS A 193 9.02 -2.65 -27.10
N ASN A 194 9.02 -2.95 -28.40
CA ASN A 194 10.00 -3.86 -29.01
C ASN A 194 11.28 -3.11 -29.45
N LEU A 195 11.83 -2.30 -28.55
CA LEU A 195 13.06 -1.53 -28.78
C LEU A 195 14.28 -2.46 -28.72
N THR A 196 15.18 -2.33 -29.70
CA THR A 196 16.46 -3.06 -29.72
C THR A 196 17.52 -2.42 -28.82
N SER A 197 17.45 -1.10 -28.59
CA SER A 197 18.36 -0.36 -27.72
C SER A 197 17.76 0.96 -27.22
N VAL A 198 18.36 1.55 -26.18
CA VAL A 198 18.02 2.90 -25.70
C VAL A 198 19.01 3.90 -26.30
N SER A 199 18.56 4.74 -27.24
CA SER A 199 19.40 5.79 -27.82
C SER A 199 19.77 6.85 -26.77
N SER A 200 21.06 6.95 -26.48
CA SER A 200 21.59 8.02 -25.62
C SER A 200 21.34 9.40 -26.22
N GLN A 201 21.35 9.51 -27.55
CA GLN A 201 21.14 10.78 -28.24
C GLN A 201 19.71 11.30 -28.06
N SER A 202 18.68 10.44 -28.17
CA SER A 202 17.28 10.86 -27.99
C SER A 202 16.99 11.26 -26.55
N LEU A 203 17.48 10.50 -25.55
CA LEU A 203 17.32 10.86 -24.14
C LEU A 203 18.13 12.11 -23.75
N SER A 204 19.24 12.42 -24.44
CA SER A 204 20.15 13.51 -24.06
C SER A 204 19.53 14.91 -24.03
N TYR A 205 18.36 15.11 -24.64
CA TYR A 205 17.59 16.37 -24.63
C TYR A 205 16.76 16.57 -23.35
N LEU A 206 16.55 15.52 -22.55
CA LEU A 206 15.67 15.51 -21.38
C LEU A 206 16.41 16.00 -20.11
N HIS A 207 16.96 17.21 -20.17
CA HIS A 207 17.86 17.75 -19.13
C HIS A 207 17.24 17.88 -17.73
N ASN A 208 15.91 17.95 -17.63
CA ASN A 208 15.17 18.11 -16.37
C ASN A 208 14.51 16.81 -15.88
N LEU A 209 14.77 15.68 -16.55
CA LEU A 209 14.22 14.38 -16.17
C LEU A 209 14.71 13.97 -14.79
N VAL A 210 13.77 13.62 -13.90
CA VAL A 210 14.01 13.20 -12.53
C VAL A 210 13.84 11.68 -12.40
N THR A 211 12.87 11.12 -13.10
CA THR A 211 12.54 9.69 -13.07
C THR A 211 12.45 9.13 -14.50
N LEU A 212 13.18 8.06 -14.76
CA LEU A 212 13.09 7.29 -15.99
C LEU A 212 12.65 5.85 -15.65
N ARG A 213 11.56 5.38 -16.26
CA ARG A 213 11.07 4.01 -16.11
C ARG A 213 11.03 3.31 -17.46
N LEU A 214 11.72 2.18 -17.55
CA LEU A 214 11.83 1.38 -18.76
C LEU A 214 11.39 -0.05 -18.45
N ARG A 215 10.17 -0.41 -18.85
CA ARG A 215 9.55 -1.68 -18.43
C ARG A 215 9.25 -2.60 -19.60
N TYR A 216 9.31 -3.92 -19.41
CA TYR A 216 8.87 -4.89 -20.42
C TYR A 216 9.52 -4.65 -21.80
N LEU A 217 10.85 -4.48 -21.85
CA LEU A 217 11.60 -4.26 -23.09
C LEU A 217 12.48 -5.47 -23.44
N SER A 218 12.69 -5.70 -24.74
CA SER A 218 13.46 -6.83 -25.28
C SER A 218 14.97 -6.57 -25.40
N ILE A 219 15.53 -5.65 -24.60
CA ILE A 219 16.93 -5.21 -24.71
C ILE A 219 17.84 -6.16 -23.95
N SER A 220 18.93 -6.63 -24.59
CA SER A 220 19.83 -7.65 -24.06
C SER A 220 21.07 -7.12 -23.32
N ALA A 221 21.45 -5.87 -23.54
CA ALA A 221 22.60 -5.24 -22.91
C ALA A 221 22.38 -3.74 -22.63
N LEU A 222 22.97 -3.24 -21.55
CA LEU A 222 23.20 -1.81 -21.33
C LEU A 222 24.63 -1.46 -21.75
N GLU A 223 24.74 -0.67 -22.81
CA GLU A 223 25.98 -0.18 -23.38
C GLU A 223 26.51 1.05 -22.62
N ASP A 224 27.75 1.43 -22.91
CA ASP A 224 28.34 2.64 -22.33
C ASP A 224 27.56 3.90 -22.76
N GLN A 225 27.38 4.83 -21.83
CA GLN A 225 26.76 6.14 -22.07
C GLN A 225 25.28 6.14 -22.50
N ASN A 226 24.50 5.04 -22.37
CA ASN A 226 23.05 5.05 -22.69
C ASN A 226 22.27 6.21 -22.03
N PHE A 227 22.69 6.66 -20.84
CA PHE A 227 22.01 7.69 -20.04
C PHE A 227 22.74 9.04 -19.99
N ARG A 228 23.60 9.34 -20.97
CA ARG A 228 24.45 10.55 -20.99
C ARG A 228 23.62 11.85 -20.95
N LYS A 229 24.15 12.85 -20.24
CA LYS A 229 23.56 14.20 -20.02
C LYS A 229 22.29 14.24 -19.13
N LEU A 230 21.83 13.13 -18.56
CA LEU A 230 20.70 13.09 -17.62
C LEU A 230 21.12 13.48 -16.18
N GLY A 231 21.79 14.62 -16.00
CA GLY A 231 22.37 15.02 -14.71
C GLY A 231 21.36 15.28 -13.57
N ASN A 232 20.10 15.57 -13.91
CA ASN A 232 19.01 15.74 -12.94
C ASN A 232 18.28 14.44 -12.57
N LEU A 233 18.64 13.31 -13.19
CA LEU A 233 18.03 12.02 -12.90
C LEU A 233 18.33 11.59 -11.46
N ARG A 234 17.29 11.17 -10.74
CA ARG A 234 17.34 10.69 -9.35
C ARG A 234 16.77 9.28 -9.21
N GLY A 235 15.91 8.86 -10.14
CA GLY A 235 15.31 7.53 -10.17
C GLY A 235 15.48 6.87 -11.53
N LEU A 236 15.98 5.63 -11.53
CA LEU A 236 16.04 4.78 -12.72
C LEU A 236 15.42 3.42 -12.39
N GLU A 237 14.39 3.05 -13.15
CA GLU A 237 13.73 1.74 -13.09
C GLU A 237 13.93 1.02 -14.42
N ILE A 238 14.50 -0.18 -14.36
CA ILE A 238 14.63 -1.15 -15.42
C ILE A 238 13.92 -2.40 -14.91
N ASP A 239 12.78 -2.73 -15.50
CA ASP A 239 11.92 -3.80 -14.98
C ASP A 239 11.40 -4.70 -16.10
N HIS A 240 11.40 -6.02 -15.89
CA HIS A 240 10.98 -7.01 -16.90
C HIS A 240 11.76 -6.88 -18.22
N TRP A 241 13.09 -6.98 -18.17
CA TRP A 241 13.94 -7.11 -19.36
C TRP A 241 14.51 -8.54 -19.40
N PRO A 242 13.76 -9.53 -19.92
CA PRO A 242 14.08 -10.95 -19.76
C PRO A 242 15.37 -11.39 -20.48
N PHE A 243 15.88 -10.59 -21.41
CA PHE A 243 17.12 -10.86 -22.15
C PHE A 243 18.32 -10.06 -21.62
N LEU A 244 18.14 -9.16 -20.64
CA LEU A 244 19.23 -8.33 -20.13
C LEU A 244 20.16 -9.16 -19.26
N GLU A 245 21.34 -9.47 -19.81
CA GLU A 245 22.39 -10.26 -19.16
C GLU A 245 23.63 -9.43 -18.81
N TYR A 246 23.92 -8.38 -19.61
CA TYR A 246 25.14 -7.58 -19.49
C TYR A 246 24.85 -6.10 -19.21
N ILE A 247 25.57 -5.54 -18.23
CA ILE A 247 25.53 -4.11 -17.88
C ILE A 247 26.95 -3.57 -17.91
N SER A 248 27.24 -2.71 -18.89
CA SER A 248 28.60 -2.18 -19.10
C SER A 248 29.04 -1.24 -17.97
N PRO A 249 30.33 -1.24 -17.56
CA PRO A 249 30.85 -0.41 -16.47
C PRO A 249 30.57 1.09 -16.58
N HIS A 250 30.46 1.67 -17.78
CA HIS A 250 30.20 3.10 -17.97
C HIS A 250 28.76 3.42 -18.41
N SER A 251 27.86 2.44 -18.38
CA SER A 251 26.43 2.63 -18.70
C SER A 251 25.75 3.67 -17.79
N LEU A 252 26.05 3.61 -16.48
CA LEU A 252 25.48 4.50 -15.45
C LEU A 252 26.41 5.69 -15.08
N GLN A 253 27.51 5.89 -15.82
CA GLN A 253 28.51 6.91 -15.49
C GLN A 253 27.95 8.33 -15.63
N GLY A 254 28.19 9.17 -14.62
CA GLY A 254 27.74 10.56 -14.58
C GLY A 254 26.29 10.75 -14.12
N LEU A 255 25.57 9.67 -13.79
CA LEU A 255 24.28 9.75 -13.09
C LEU A 255 24.47 9.99 -11.59
N ASN A 256 23.55 10.75 -10.99
CA ASN A 256 23.52 11.02 -9.55
C ASN A 256 22.20 10.52 -8.96
N LEU A 257 22.02 9.19 -8.97
CA LEU A 257 20.78 8.53 -8.57
C LEU A 257 20.62 8.51 -7.04
N SER A 258 19.38 8.72 -6.60
CA SER A 258 18.91 8.48 -5.23
C SER A 258 18.39 7.05 -5.05
N TRP A 259 17.75 6.50 -6.08
CA TRP A 259 17.31 5.09 -6.12
C TRP A 259 17.51 4.46 -7.50
N LEU A 260 17.74 3.15 -7.51
CA LEU A 260 17.94 2.33 -8.70
C LEU A 260 17.19 1.00 -8.51
N SER A 261 16.35 0.63 -9.47
CA SER A 261 15.69 -0.68 -9.53
C SER A 261 16.07 -1.34 -10.85
N ILE A 262 16.64 -2.54 -10.78
CA ILE A 262 16.88 -3.43 -11.93
C ILE A 262 16.27 -4.77 -11.55
N THR A 263 15.07 -5.06 -12.04
CA THR A 263 14.23 -6.18 -11.56
C THR A 263 13.67 -7.00 -12.71
N HIS A 264 13.46 -8.31 -12.47
CA HIS A 264 12.95 -9.23 -13.50
C HIS A 264 13.83 -9.23 -14.78
N THR A 265 15.14 -9.37 -14.60
CA THR A 265 16.14 -9.45 -15.68
C THR A 265 17.00 -10.71 -15.53
N ASN A 266 17.88 -11.00 -16.49
CA ASN A 266 18.71 -12.21 -16.49
C ASN A 266 20.15 -12.00 -15.95
N ILE A 267 20.41 -10.89 -15.23
CA ILE A 267 21.73 -10.64 -14.63
C ILE A 267 22.06 -11.68 -13.53
N THR A 268 23.18 -12.38 -13.68
CA THR A 268 23.59 -13.48 -12.79
C THR A 268 24.48 -13.04 -11.63
N SER A 269 24.92 -11.78 -11.62
CA SER A 269 25.77 -11.19 -10.58
C SER A 269 25.42 -9.71 -10.35
N VAL A 270 25.87 -9.16 -9.24
CA VAL A 270 25.73 -7.72 -8.97
C VAL A 270 26.70 -6.93 -9.88
N PRO A 271 26.24 -5.91 -10.62
CA PRO A 271 27.06 -5.17 -11.57
C PRO A 271 27.96 -4.11 -10.86
N THR A 272 28.84 -4.56 -9.96
CA THR A 272 29.69 -3.73 -9.09
C THR A 272 30.43 -2.61 -9.85
N SER A 273 30.98 -2.90 -11.03
CA SER A 273 31.70 -1.93 -11.85
C SER A 273 30.83 -0.75 -12.29
N ALA A 274 29.56 -1.01 -12.66
CA ALA A 274 28.61 0.03 -13.07
C ALA A 274 28.02 0.79 -11.87
N LEU A 275 27.91 0.13 -10.71
CA LEU A 275 27.41 0.74 -9.47
C LEU A 275 28.44 1.68 -8.80
N ARG A 276 29.74 1.52 -9.07
CA ARG A 276 30.84 2.29 -8.45
C ARG A 276 30.65 3.81 -8.46
N SER A 277 30.08 4.39 -9.52
CA SER A 277 29.88 5.84 -9.61
C SER A 277 28.72 6.38 -8.77
N LEU A 278 27.83 5.52 -8.25
CA LEU A 278 26.57 5.90 -7.62
C LEU A 278 26.70 6.14 -6.10
N ALA A 279 27.72 6.88 -5.67
CA ALA A 279 28.03 7.13 -4.24
C ALA A 279 26.91 7.83 -3.44
N HIS A 280 25.91 8.42 -4.12
CA HIS A 280 24.74 9.05 -3.52
C HIS A 280 23.51 8.14 -3.40
N LEU A 281 23.57 6.91 -3.93
CA LEU A 281 22.44 5.99 -3.94
C LEU A 281 22.00 5.63 -2.52
N THR A 282 20.69 5.69 -2.28
CA THR A 282 20.06 5.43 -0.96
C THR A 282 19.21 4.16 -0.95
N SER A 283 18.65 3.76 -2.09
CA SER A 283 17.86 2.54 -2.24
C SER A 283 18.28 1.79 -3.51
N LEU A 284 18.57 0.50 -3.38
CA LEU A 284 18.96 -0.39 -4.47
C LEU A 284 18.07 -1.62 -4.46
N ASN A 285 17.40 -1.88 -5.58
CA ASN A 285 16.59 -3.07 -5.78
C ASN A 285 17.12 -3.88 -6.96
N LEU A 286 17.59 -5.10 -6.67
CA LEU A 286 18.07 -6.10 -7.62
C LEU A 286 17.27 -7.42 -7.47
N SER A 287 16.03 -7.33 -6.99
CA SER A 287 15.13 -8.47 -6.81
C SER A 287 14.74 -9.13 -8.15
N TYR A 288 14.37 -10.41 -8.11
CA TYR A 288 13.90 -11.17 -9.28
C TYR A 288 14.93 -11.29 -10.43
N ASN A 289 16.22 -11.30 -10.11
CA ASN A 289 17.33 -11.59 -11.05
C ASN A 289 18.09 -12.84 -10.57
N PRO A 290 18.67 -13.69 -11.43
CA PRO A 290 19.33 -14.96 -11.04
C PRO A 290 20.71 -14.80 -10.35
N ILE A 291 20.82 -13.91 -9.35
CA ILE A 291 22.04 -13.61 -8.59
C ILE A 291 22.25 -14.65 -7.47
N THR A 292 23.13 -15.63 -7.72
CA THR A 292 23.38 -16.76 -6.80
C THR A 292 24.36 -16.44 -5.66
N VAL A 293 25.27 -15.48 -5.85
CA VAL A 293 26.31 -15.11 -4.88
C VAL A 293 26.41 -13.59 -4.76
N LEU A 294 26.53 -13.09 -3.53
CA LEU A 294 26.95 -11.71 -3.26
C LEU A 294 28.42 -11.71 -2.85
N GLU A 295 29.27 -11.20 -3.74
CA GLU A 295 30.74 -11.23 -3.59
C GLU A 295 31.26 -10.25 -2.55
N SER A 296 32.42 -10.55 -1.96
CA SER A 296 33.13 -9.67 -1.03
C SER A 296 33.34 -8.28 -1.62
N TRP A 297 32.94 -7.22 -0.90
CA TRP A 297 33.03 -5.82 -1.32
C TRP A 297 32.19 -5.42 -2.56
N ALA A 298 31.26 -6.25 -3.03
CA ALA A 298 30.46 -5.99 -4.24
C ALA A 298 29.69 -4.65 -4.23
N LEU A 299 29.38 -4.09 -3.05
CA LEU A 299 28.65 -2.84 -2.88
C LEU A 299 29.44 -1.74 -2.14
N ARG A 300 30.77 -1.88 -2.03
CA ARG A 300 31.65 -1.06 -1.17
C ARG A 300 31.51 0.46 -1.36
N ASP A 301 31.32 0.90 -2.59
CA ASP A 301 31.31 2.33 -2.96
C ASP A 301 29.95 3.01 -2.65
N LEU A 302 28.90 2.24 -2.34
CA LEU A 302 27.54 2.73 -2.06
C LEU A 302 27.39 3.20 -0.61
N VAL A 303 28.25 4.12 -0.17
CA VAL A 303 28.40 4.55 1.24
C VAL A 303 27.15 5.22 1.86
N ARG A 304 26.17 5.63 1.04
CA ARG A 304 24.89 6.21 1.48
C ARG A 304 23.69 5.26 1.39
N LEU A 305 23.91 4.00 1.00
CA LEU A 305 22.83 3.04 0.84
C LEU A 305 22.16 2.73 2.19
N LYS A 306 20.83 2.82 2.21
CA LYS A 306 19.96 2.58 3.37
C LYS A 306 19.08 1.36 3.18
N GLU A 307 18.69 1.09 1.95
CA GLU A 307 17.77 0.02 1.57
C GLU A 307 18.43 -0.84 0.50
N LEU A 308 18.49 -2.15 0.73
CA LEU A 308 18.94 -3.15 -0.24
C LEU A 308 17.90 -4.26 -0.35
N HIS A 309 17.40 -4.46 -1.57
CA HIS A 309 16.42 -5.49 -1.90
C HIS A 309 17.01 -6.48 -2.91
N LEU A 310 17.12 -7.73 -2.49
CA LEU A 310 17.53 -8.89 -3.30
C LEU A 310 16.50 -10.00 -3.05
N VAL A 311 15.22 -9.71 -3.28
CA VAL A 311 14.13 -10.69 -3.08
C VAL A 311 14.11 -11.67 -4.25
N LYS A 312 14.00 -12.97 -3.97
CA LYS A 312 13.83 -14.02 -4.99
C LYS A 312 14.88 -13.95 -6.10
N THR A 313 16.16 -13.90 -5.71
CA THR A 313 17.30 -13.87 -6.65
C THR A 313 18.05 -15.20 -6.78
N ASN A 314 17.57 -16.28 -6.13
CA ASN A 314 18.30 -17.54 -5.96
C ASN A 314 19.62 -17.40 -5.18
N LEU A 315 19.76 -16.36 -4.35
CA LEU A 315 20.96 -16.12 -3.56
C LEU A 315 21.21 -17.28 -2.59
N ALA A 316 22.35 -17.96 -2.73
CA ALA A 316 22.75 -19.10 -1.92
C ALA A 316 23.85 -18.73 -0.90
N VAL A 317 24.72 -17.78 -1.24
CA VAL A 317 25.86 -17.35 -0.41
C VAL A 317 26.01 -15.83 -0.40
N VAL A 318 26.13 -15.26 0.80
CA VAL A 318 26.66 -13.91 1.03
C VAL A 318 28.08 -14.06 1.58
N GLN A 319 29.09 -13.59 0.85
CA GLN A 319 30.49 -13.74 1.26
C GLN A 319 30.85 -12.79 2.44
N PRO A 320 31.92 -13.08 3.21
CA PRO A 320 32.46 -12.15 4.20
C PRO A 320 32.78 -10.78 3.57
N TYR A 321 32.41 -9.70 4.24
CA TYR A 321 32.50 -8.32 3.77
C TYR A 321 31.76 -8.00 2.46
N ALA A 322 30.81 -8.84 2.01
CA ALA A 322 30.00 -8.55 0.81
C ALA A 322 29.14 -7.27 0.96
N LEU A 323 28.64 -7.02 2.17
CA LEU A 323 27.95 -5.78 2.58
C LEU A 323 28.94 -4.80 3.26
N GLY A 324 30.24 -5.01 3.08
CA GLY A 324 31.31 -4.12 3.54
C GLY A 324 31.22 -2.76 2.84
N GLY A 325 31.43 -1.68 3.60
CA GLY A 325 31.31 -0.29 3.10
C GLY A 325 29.91 0.34 3.25
N LEU A 326 28.85 -0.46 3.45
CA LEU A 326 27.45 0.02 3.60
C LEU A 326 27.19 0.64 4.98
N ARG A 327 27.77 1.81 5.25
CA ARG A 327 27.76 2.50 6.57
C ARG A 327 26.40 3.03 7.02
N GLN A 328 25.40 3.05 6.15
CA GLN A 328 24.06 3.62 6.44
C GLN A 328 22.92 2.63 6.24
N ILE A 329 23.22 1.33 6.05
CA ILE A 329 22.21 0.31 5.78
C ILE A 329 21.25 0.17 6.96
N ARG A 330 19.94 0.27 6.68
CA ARG A 330 18.84 0.19 7.65
C ARG A 330 17.90 -0.95 7.33
N LEU A 331 17.59 -1.16 6.06
CA LEU A 331 16.73 -2.23 5.59
C LEU A 331 17.53 -3.15 4.66
N LEU A 332 17.61 -4.42 5.03
CA LEU A 332 18.12 -5.49 4.20
C LEU A 332 17.01 -6.50 3.96
N ASN A 333 16.62 -6.68 2.70
CA ASN A 333 15.61 -7.65 2.31
C ASN A 333 16.23 -8.72 1.38
N LEU A 334 16.38 -9.92 1.93
CA LEU A 334 16.92 -11.12 1.26
C LEU A 334 15.86 -12.24 1.21
N SER A 335 14.57 -11.91 1.25
CA SER A 335 13.51 -12.93 1.34
C SER A 335 13.37 -13.78 0.07
N SER A 336 12.80 -14.98 0.24
CA SER A 336 12.54 -15.96 -0.82
C SER A 336 13.78 -16.40 -1.62
N ASN A 337 14.91 -16.59 -0.95
CA ASN A 337 16.18 -17.02 -1.54
C ASN A 337 16.57 -18.45 -1.09
N SER A 338 17.79 -18.88 -1.41
CA SER A 338 18.36 -20.18 -1.05
C SER A 338 19.43 -20.06 0.04
N LEU A 339 19.39 -19.02 0.87
CA LEU A 339 20.39 -18.80 1.92
C LEU A 339 20.27 -19.84 3.02
N VAL A 340 21.39 -20.51 3.31
CA VAL A 340 21.52 -21.41 4.47
C VAL A 340 21.93 -20.63 5.72
N THR A 341 22.67 -19.53 5.57
CA THR A 341 23.08 -18.66 6.68
C THR A 341 23.32 -17.22 6.23
N LEU A 342 23.46 -16.31 7.19
CA LEU A 342 23.92 -14.94 7.01
C LEU A 342 24.84 -14.60 8.18
N GLU A 343 26.15 -14.66 7.95
CA GLU A 343 27.16 -14.42 8.98
C GLU A 343 27.33 -12.93 9.28
N GLU A 344 27.59 -12.58 10.54
CA GLU A 344 27.84 -11.18 10.94
C GLU A 344 29.02 -10.55 10.18
N GLY A 345 30.04 -11.38 9.85
CA GLY A 345 31.21 -10.99 9.06
C GLY A 345 30.90 -10.56 7.63
N ALA A 346 29.68 -10.76 7.11
CA ALA A 346 29.24 -10.16 5.84
C ALA A 346 29.17 -8.63 5.89
N PHE A 347 29.00 -8.05 7.09
CA PHE A 347 28.77 -6.62 7.31
C PHE A 347 30.03 -5.89 7.81
N GLN A 348 30.13 -4.59 7.49
CA GLN A 348 31.10 -3.71 8.16
C GLN A 348 30.68 -3.39 9.61
N SER A 349 29.38 -3.30 9.85
CA SER A 349 28.74 -3.11 11.15
C SER A 349 27.25 -3.44 11.00
N VAL A 350 26.71 -4.28 11.87
CA VAL A 350 25.28 -4.58 11.87
C VAL A 350 24.45 -3.52 12.60
N ASN A 351 25.07 -2.62 13.37
CA ASN A 351 24.40 -1.75 14.33
C ASN A 351 23.44 -0.72 13.71
N THR A 352 23.62 -0.36 12.43
CA THR A 352 22.70 0.55 11.72
C THR A 352 21.46 -0.15 11.17
N LEU A 353 21.47 -1.49 11.11
CA LEU A 353 20.37 -2.28 10.57
C LEU A 353 19.18 -2.22 11.53
N GLU A 354 18.06 -1.71 11.01
CA GLU A 354 16.77 -1.53 11.67
C GLU A 354 15.78 -2.65 11.28
N THR A 355 15.80 -3.08 10.01
CA THR A 355 14.90 -4.08 9.42
C THR A 355 15.69 -5.15 8.66
N LEU A 356 15.41 -6.43 8.94
CA LEU A 356 16.05 -7.58 8.29
C LEU A 356 14.99 -8.59 7.85
N ARG A 357 14.88 -8.83 6.54
CA ARG A 357 13.98 -9.84 5.97
C ARG A 357 14.77 -11.04 5.47
N LEU A 358 14.43 -12.22 5.99
CA LEU A 358 15.06 -13.51 5.66
C LEU A 358 14.01 -14.63 5.49
N ASP A 359 12.72 -14.29 5.50
CA ASP A 359 11.62 -15.23 5.26
C ASP A 359 11.76 -15.94 3.90
N GLY A 360 11.26 -17.17 3.80
CA GLY A 360 11.38 -17.97 2.58
C GLY A 360 12.78 -18.46 2.25
N ASN A 361 13.70 -18.53 3.22
CA ASN A 361 15.05 -19.12 3.07
C ASN A 361 15.20 -20.44 3.87
N PRO A 362 15.98 -21.42 3.38
CA PRO A 362 16.27 -22.68 4.07
C PRO A 362 17.37 -22.50 5.15
N LEU A 363 17.15 -21.59 6.11
CA LEU A 363 18.13 -21.23 7.13
C LEU A 363 18.48 -22.39 8.07
N ALA A 364 19.77 -22.64 8.26
CA ALA A 364 20.29 -23.52 9.31
C ALA A 364 20.40 -22.75 10.64
N CYS A 365 19.57 -23.11 11.62
CA CYS A 365 19.53 -22.48 12.94
C CYS A 365 20.70 -22.92 13.84
N ASP A 366 21.93 -22.55 13.45
CA ASP A 366 23.16 -22.79 14.20
C ASP A 366 23.79 -21.49 14.76
N CYS A 367 25.01 -21.59 15.31
CA CYS A 367 25.71 -20.47 15.94
C CYS A 367 26.03 -19.30 14.99
N ARG A 368 26.05 -19.50 13.67
CA ARG A 368 26.32 -18.45 12.67
C ARG A 368 25.21 -17.40 12.62
N LEU A 369 23.97 -17.78 12.95
CA LEU A 369 22.81 -16.89 13.03
C LEU A 369 22.58 -16.31 14.45
N LEU A 370 23.47 -16.60 15.40
CA LEU A 370 23.29 -16.19 16.81
C LEU A 370 23.19 -14.67 16.98
N TRP A 371 23.89 -13.88 16.17
CA TRP A 371 23.82 -12.41 16.20
C TRP A 371 22.41 -11.88 15.88
N ILE A 372 21.67 -12.56 14.98
CA ILE A 372 20.28 -12.22 14.64
C ILE A 372 19.37 -12.52 15.84
N LEU A 373 19.55 -13.69 16.47
CA LEU A 373 18.77 -14.10 17.65
C LEU A 373 19.02 -13.18 18.85
N GLN A 374 20.27 -12.76 19.08
CA GLN A 374 20.63 -11.77 20.10
C GLN A 374 19.95 -10.42 19.84
N ARG A 375 19.81 -10.02 18.57
CA ARG A 375 19.16 -8.77 18.16
C ARG A 375 17.66 -8.89 17.89
N ARG A 376 17.00 -9.99 18.28
CA ARG A 376 15.56 -10.24 18.01
C ARG A 376 14.57 -9.20 18.54
N LYS A 377 15.01 -8.34 19.47
CA LYS A 377 14.22 -7.24 20.06
C LYS A 377 14.49 -5.87 19.43
N THR A 378 15.56 -5.75 18.64
CA THR A 378 16.02 -4.47 18.05
C THR A 378 15.97 -4.48 16.53
N LEU A 379 16.02 -5.66 15.89
CA LEU A 379 15.71 -5.84 14.49
C LEU A 379 14.21 -6.05 14.28
N ASN A 380 13.63 -5.30 13.35
CA ASN A 380 12.31 -5.58 12.82
C ASN A 380 12.40 -6.66 11.73
N PHE A 381 11.66 -7.75 11.90
CA PHE A 381 11.52 -8.77 10.85
C PHE A 381 10.24 -8.59 10.03
N ASP A 382 9.28 -7.79 10.50
CA ASP A 382 7.95 -7.54 9.88
C ASP A 382 7.16 -8.82 9.51
N GLY A 383 7.58 -9.98 10.00
CA GLY A 383 6.89 -11.23 9.77
C GLY A 383 5.58 -11.24 10.56
N ALA A 384 4.47 -11.60 9.90
CA ALA A 384 3.30 -12.03 10.63
C ALA A 384 3.71 -13.22 11.51
N SER A 385 3.71 -13.04 12.83
CA SER A 385 4.03 -14.12 13.78
C SER A 385 3.18 -15.34 13.45
N PRO A 386 3.71 -16.58 13.50
CA PRO A 386 2.90 -17.76 13.26
C PRO A 386 1.76 -17.84 14.29
N LYS A 387 0.54 -18.07 13.79
CA LYS A 387 -0.63 -18.36 14.65
C LYS A 387 -0.32 -19.54 15.56
N PRO A 388 -0.81 -19.52 16.82
CA PRO A 388 -0.56 -20.60 17.74
C PRO A 388 -1.34 -21.85 17.29
N LYS A 389 -0.93 -23.02 17.76
CA LYS A 389 -1.56 -24.29 17.41
C LYS A 389 -1.85 -25.11 18.66
N ILE A 390 -3.12 -25.38 18.93
CA ILE A 390 -3.56 -26.25 20.02
C ILE A 390 -3.29 -27.71 19.63
N ARG A 391 -2.50 -28.41 20.46
CA ARG A 391 -2.15 -29.83 20.33
C ARG A 391 -3.26 -30.73 20.87
N ASN A 392 -3.25 -31.99 20.41
CA ASN A 392 -4.14 -33.07 20.87
C ASN A 392 -5.63 -32.71 20.83
N ARG A 393 -6.14 -32.35 19.66
CA ARG A 393 -7.56 -32.03 19.38
C ARG A 393 -8.53 -33.24 19.48
N LYS A 394 -8.21 -34.26 20.29
CA LYS A 394 -9.11 -35.40 20.54
C LYS A 394 -10.27 -34.92 21.41
N LEU A 395 -11.49 -35.01 20.87
CA LEU A 395 -12.73 -34.55 21.51
C LEU A 395 -12.76 -34.90 23.00
N GLN A 396 -12.82 -33.87 23.84
CA GLN A 396 -12.92 -33.99 25.29
C GLN A 396 -14.38 -33.80 25.68
N GLN A 397 -15.09 -34.92 25.85
CA GLN A 397 -16.45 -34.97 26.35
C GLN A 397 -16.44 -35.71 27.68
N ILE A 398 -16.80 -35.02 28.77
CA ILE A 398 -16.74 -35.55 30.13
C ILE A 398 -18.15 -35.53 30.73
N SER A 399 -18.51 -36.64 31.38
CA SER A 399 -19.70 -36.76 32.22
C SER A 399 -19.27 -36.87 33.67
N ALA A 400 -19.81 -36.00 34.52
CA ALA A 400 -19.49 -35.90 35.94
C ALA A 400 -20.76 -35.86 36.79
N ARG A 401 -20.66 -36.23 38.06
CA ARG A 401 -21.68 -35.96 39.07
C ARG A 401 -21.43 -34.60 39.71
N GLU A 402 -22.51 -33.99 40.19
CA GLU A 402 -22.44 -32.75 40.95
C GLU A 402 -21.45 -32.86 42.13
N GLY A 403 -20.64 -31.83 42.33
CA GLY A 403 -19.57 -31.77 43.32
C GLY A 403 -18.24 -32.41 42.91
N GLN A 404 -18.15 -33.15 41.79
CA GLN A 404 -16.86 -33.72 41.34
C GLN A 404 -15.91 -32.68 40.76
N VAL A 405 -14.60 -32.95 40.87
CA VAL A 405 -13.54 -32.21 40.18
C VAL A 405 -13.46 -32.67 38.72
N VAL A 406 -13.41 -31.72 37.78
CA VAL A 406 -13.26 -31.98 36.34
C VAL A 406 -12.10 -31.15 35.79
N SER A 407 -11.34 -31.70 34.85
CA SER A 407 -10.31 -30.94 34.13
C SER A 407 -10.38 -31.14 32.61
N PHE A 408 -10.07 -30.07 31.87
CA PHE A 408 -9.95 -30.08 30.41
C PHE A 408 -8.57 -29.61 30.00
N ILE A 409 -7.84 -30.47 29.28
CA ILE A 409 -6.47 -30.22 28.86
C ILE A 409 -6.49 -29.35 27.60
N CYS A 410 -5.77 -28.24 27.62
CA CYS A 410 -5.47 -27.46 26.42
C CYS A 410 -4.02 -27.03 26.44
N ARG A 411 -3.22 -27.55 25.51
CA ARG A 411 -1.80 -27.22 25.34
C ARG A 411 -1.61 -26.61 23.97
N ALA A 412 -0.93 -25.48 23.89
CA ALA A 412 -0.70 -24.77 22.64
C ALA A 412 0.77 -24.42 22.45
N GLU A 413 1.22 -24.52 21.21
CA GLU A 413 2.57 -24.14 20.77
C GLU A 413 2.49 -22.95 19.82
N GLY A 414 3.52 -22.11 19.82
CA GLY A 414 3.60 -20.93 18.96
C GLY A 414 4.72 -20.00 19.41
N GLU A 415 5.21 -19.16 18.51
CA GLU A 415 6.18 -18.12 18.82
C GLU A 415 5.64 -16.75 18.33
N PRO A 416 5.49 -15.74 19.21
CA PRO A 416 5.68 -15.77 20.67
C PRO A 416 4.78 -16.78 21.38
N THR A 417 5.20 -17.24 22.56
CA THR A 417 4.49 -18.23 23.38
C THR A 417 3.03 -17.81 23.61
N PRO A 418 2.03 -18.65 23.28
CA PRO A 418 0.63 -18.27 23.39
C PRO A 418 0.14 -18.17 24.84
N VAL A 419 -0.69 -17.18 25.10
CA VAL A 419 -1.51 -17.09 26.31
C VAL A 419 -2.74 -17.97 26.12
N ILE A 420 -2.96 -18.92 27.02
CA ILE A 420 -4.11 -19.81 27.02
C ILE A 420 -5.17 -19.30 27.99
N PHE A 421 -6.42 -19.24 27.54
CA PHE A 421 -7.57 -18.90 28.38
C PHE A 421 -8.83 -19.65 27.89
N TRP A 422 -9.84 -19.73 28.76
CA TRP A 422 -11.06 -20.47 28.48
C TRP A 422 -12.31 -19.58 28.52
N ILE A 423 -13.36 -19.98 27.80
CA ILE A 423 -14.70 -19.40 27.86
C ILE A 423 -15.67 -20.48 28.36
N SER A 424 -16.45 -20.16 29.39
CA SER A 424 -17.49 -21.06 29.92
C SER A 424 -18.80 -21.04 29.10
N PRO A 425 -19.71 -22.01 29.28
CA PRO A 425 -21.03 -22.00 28.62
C PRO A 425 -21.83 -20.71 28.87
N GLN A 426 -21.65 -20.10 30.04
CA GLN A 426 -22.27 -18.83 30.45
C GLN A 426 -21.46 -17.60 29.97
N ARG A 427 -20.61 -17.78 28.95
CA ARG A 427 -19.74 -16.76 28.31
C ARG A 427 -18.75 -16.05 29.23
N ARG A 428 -18.38 -16.65 30.37
CA ARG A 428 -17.38 -16.06 31.28
C ARG A 428 -15.97 -16.40 30.81
N ARG A 429 -15.08 -15.41 30.76
CA ARG A 429 -13.65 -15.59 30.43
C ARG A 429 -12.87 -16.00 31.68
N ILE A 430 -12.20 -17.15 31.62
CA ILE A 430 -11.43 -17.75 32.71
C ILE A 430 -9.94 -17.72 32.31
N THR A 431 -9.09 -17.25 33.21
CA THR A 431 -7.64 -17.04 32.98
C THR A 431 -6.84 -17.56 34.16
N THR A 432 -5.51 -17.58 34.05
CA THR A 432 -4.60 -17.89 35.17
C THR A 432 -4.69 -16.91 36.34
N LYS A 433 -5.32 -15.74 36.15
CA LYS A 433 -5.60 -14.74 37.20
C LYS A 433 -7.02 -14.85 37.79
N SER A 434 -7.86 -15.73 37.26
CA SER A 434 -9.23 -15.91 37.74
C SER A 434 -9.21 -16.71 39.06
N SER A 435 -9.77 -16.14 40.12
CA SER A 435 -9.98 -16.83 41.40
C SER A 435 -11.43 -17.32 41.49
N GLY A 436 -11.63 -18.57 41.93
CA GLY A 436 -12.96 -19.17 42.08
C GLY A 436 -12.97 -20.69 41.89
N ARG A 437 -14.15 -21.28 41.64
CA ARG A 437 -14.32 -22.72 41.37
C ARG A 437 -13.68 -23.17 40.05
N LEU A 438 -13.52 -22.25 39.09
CA LEU A 438 -12.97 -22.51 37.77
C LEU A 438 -11.65 -21.73 37.61
N THR A 439 -10.55 -22.44 37.38
CA THR A 439 -9.19 -21.88 37.32
C THR A 439 -8.42 -22.45 36.14
N VAL A 440 -7.57 -21.65 35.49
CA VAL A 440 -6.66 -22.14 34.43
C VAL A 440 -5.27 -22.32 35.02
N LEU A 441 -4.71 -23.53 34.90
CA LEU A 441 -3.36 -23.86 35.34
C LEU A 441 -2.30 -23.27 34.38
N PRO A 442 -1.04 -23.09 34.80
CA PRO A 442 0.01 -22.48 33.98
C PRO A 442 0.22 -23.15 32.60
N GLU A 443 0.00 -24.45 32.51
CA GLU A 443 0.09 -25.24 31.27
C GLU A 443 -1.16 -25.16 30.35
N GLY A 444 -2.17 -24.39 30.74
CA GLY A 444 -3.40 -24.13 29.95
C GLY A 444 -4.61 -25.02 30.27
N THR A 445 -4.46 -26.01 31.15
CA THR A 445 -5.54 -26.88 31.62
C THR A 445 -6.60 -26.07 32.39
N LEU A 446 -7.89 -26.22 32.06
CA LEU A 446 -8.99 -25.72 32.88
C LEU A 446 -9.33 -26.73 33.98
N GLU A 447 -9.36 -26.30 35.23
CA GLU A 447 -9.81 -27.07 36.40
C GLU A 447 -11.14 -26.50 36.90
N ILE A 448 -12.10 -27.39 37.20
CA ILE A 448 -13.43 -27.10 37.75
C ILE A 448 -13.53 -27.91 39.05
N ARG A 449 -13.38 -27.27 40.21
CA ARG A 449 -13.20 -27.98 41.51
C ARG A 449 -14.48 -28.58 42.11
N TYR A 450 -15.61 -27.95 41.84
CA TYR A 450 -16.93 -28.45 42.26
C TYR A 450 -17.87 -28.21 41.09
N ALA A 451 -18.06 -29.23 40.25
CA ALA A 451 -18.95 -29.14 39.09
C ALA A 451 -20.42 -29.00 39.56
N GLN A 452 -21.12 -27.99 39.08
CA GLN A 452 -22.55 -27.77 39.33
C GLN A 452 -23.36 -28.15 38.09
N VAL A 453 -24.65 -28.49 38.23
CA VAL A 453 -25.51 -28.79 37.06
C VAL A 453 -25.48 -27.64 36.03
N THR A 454 -25.42 -26.39 36.52
CA THR A 454 -25.31 -25.16 35.74
C THR A 454 -23.99 -24.98 34.98
N ASP A 455 -22.93 -25.71 35.32
CA ASP A 455 -21.65 -25.71 34.60
C ASP A 455 -21.68 -26.58 33.32
N SER A 456 -22.77 -27.34 33.09
CA SER A 456 -22.94 -28.15 31.87
C SER A 456 -22.95 -27.31 30.59
N GLY A 457 -22.34 -27.85 29.54
CA GLY A 457 -22.28 -27.22 28.21
C GLY A 457 -20.89 -27.25 27.58
N THR A 458 -20.70 -26.45 26.54
CA THR A 458 -19.45 -26.39 25.78
C THR A 458 -18.52 -25.29 26.29
N TYR A 459 -17.32 -25.69 26.68
CA TYR A 459 -16.19 -24.83 27.01
C TYR A 459 -15.31 -24.62 25.78
N ILE A 460 -14.79 -23.40 25.61
CA ILE A 460 -13.91 -23.04 24.49
C ILE A 460 -12.53 -22.69 25.03
N CYS A 461 -11.50 -23.46 24.68
CA CYS A 461 -10.11 -23.05 24.87
C CYS A 461 -9.70 -22.11 23.73
N ILE A 462 -9.00 -21.03 24.07
CA ILE A 462 -8.40 -20.11 23.11
C ILE A 462 -6.93 -19.95 23.46
N ALA A 463 -6.06 -20.27 22.50
CA ALA A 463 -4.65 -19.95 22.52
C ALA A 463 -4.42 -18.69 21.68
N SER A 464 -3.74 -17.68 22.22
CA SER A 464 -3.58 -16.38 21.57
C SER A 464 -2.14 -15.88 21.65
N ASN A 465 -1.56 -15.47 20.51
CA ASN A 465 -0.27 -14.79 20.44
C ASN A 465 -0.34 -13.61 19.44
N ALA A 466 0.80 -12.96 19.18
CA ALA A 466 0.88 -11.84 18.23
C ALA A 466 0.52 -12.21 16.77
N GLY A 467 0.48 -13.49 16.42
CA GLY A 467 0.06 -14.01 15.11
C GLY A 467 -1.45 -14.22 14.97
N GLY A 468 -2.18 -14.25 16.09
CA GLY A 468 -3.61 -14.47 16.14
C GLY A 468 -4.00 -15.57 17.13
N ASN A 469 -5.15 -16.19 16.88
CA ASN A 469 -5.78 -17.14 17.79
C ASN A 469 -6.01 -18.50 17.13
N ASP A 470 -5.94 -19.56 17.93
CA ASP A 470 -6.47 -20.89 17.62
C ASP A 470 -7.43 -21.33 18.73
N THR A 471 -8.41 -22.17 18.40
CA THR A 471 -9.53 -22.50 19.29
C THR A 471 -9.83 -23.99 19.30
N TYR A 472 -10.30 -24.47 20.46
CA TYR A 472 -10.65 -25.86 20.68
C TYR A 472 -11.86 -25.98 21.61
N PHE A 473 -12.70 -27.00 21.40
CA PHE A 473 -13.97 -27.18 22.12
C PHE A 473 -13.91 -28.43 23.02
N ALA A 474 -14.44 -28.30 24.24
CA ALA A 474 -14.63 -29.40 25.17
C ALA A 474 -16.06 -29.33 25.76
N THR A 475 -16.66 -30.48 26.06
CA THR A 475 -18.07 -30.56 26.50
C THR A 475 -18.15 -31.21 27.88
N LEU A 476 -18.85 -30.53 28.79
CA LEU A 476 -19.17 -31.04 30.13
C LEU A 476 -20.65 -31.38 30.22
N THR A 477 -20.96 -32.54 30.80
CA THR A 477 -22.31 -32.93 31.22
C THR A 477 -22.28 -33.24 32.71
N VAL A 478 -23.03 -32.48 33.51
CA VAL A 478 -23.11 -32.68 34.96
C VAL A 478 -24.48 -33.26 35.34
N SER A 479 -24.47 -34.45 35.91
CA SER A 479 -25.64 -35.09 36.50
C SER A 479 -25.78 -34.68 37.97
N GLY A 480 -26.92 -34.10 38.33
CA GLY A 480 -27.28 -33.89 39.74
C GLY A 480 -27.49 -35.23 40.46
N LEU A 481 -27.42 -35.22 41.79
CA LEU A 481 -27.89 -36.38 42.56
C LEU A 481 -29.41 -36.54 42.37
N PRO A 482 -29.93 -37.76 42.15
CA PRO A 482 -31.37 -38.00 42.15
C PRO A 482 -31.90 -37.89 43.59
N LEU A 483 -32.39 -36.70 43.95
CA LEU A 483 -33.42 -36.61 44.98
C LEU A 483 -34.69 -37.26 44.41
N ASP A 484 -35.29 -38.14 45.22
CA ASP A 484 -36.52 -38.93 44.98
C ASP A 484 -36.40 -40.33 44.36
N ALA A 485 -35.72 -41.22 45.08
CA ALA A 485 -35.97 -42.66 45.05
C ALA A 485 -36.31 -43.27 46.44
N ALA A 486 -36.51 -42.43 47.47
CA ALA A 486 -36.69 -42.87 48.86
C ALA A 486 -37.88 -42.26 49.63
N LEU A 487 -38.65 -41.32 49.04
CA LEU A 487 -39.72 -40.60 49.74
C LEU A 487 -41.12 -40.63 49.10
N MET A 488 -41.30 -41.27 47.94
CA MET A 488 -42.63 -41.46 47.34
C MET A 488 -42.90 -42.92 46.96
N ALA A 489 -42.91 -43.79 47.97
CA ALA A 489 -43.39 -45.17 47.88
C ALA A 489 -44.40 -45.51 48.99
N ASN A 490 -45.23 -44.54 49.41
CA ASN A 490 -46.42 -44.85 50.22
C ASN A 490 -47.53 -43.78 50.11
N ARG A 491 -48.30 -43.80 49.01
CA ARG A 491 -49.75 -43.48 49.00
C ARG A 491 -50.41 -43.85 47.68
N THR A 492 -51.32 -44.81 47.78
CA THR A 492 -52.59 -44.95 47.02
C THR A 492 -52.87 -43.84 45.99
N TYR A 493 -52.87 -44.15 44.69
CA TYR A 493 -54.01 -44.75 43.98
C TYR A 493 -55.27 -43.88 44.05
N TYR A 494 -55.44 -43.00 43.05
CA TYR A 494 -56.66 -42.89 42.25
C TYR A 494 -56.29 -42.37 40.87
N ALA A 495 -56.71 -43.10 39.83
CA ALA A 495 -56.54 -42.70 38.44
C ALA A 495 -57.66 -41.74 38.00
N GLY A 496 -57.36 -40.87 37.04
CA GLY A 496 -58.31 -40.01 36.35
C GLY A 496 -57.68 -39.56 35.04
N ASP A 497 -58.21 -40.03 33.92
CA ASP A 497 -57.65 -39.84 32.58
C ASP A 497 -57.64 -38.37 32.12
N LEU A 498 -56.74 -38.03 31.19
CA LEU A 498 -57.16 -37.58 29.87
C LEU A 498 -56.04 -37.61 28.81
N ASN A 499 -56.47 -37.79 27.56
CA ASN A 499 -55.70 -38.07 26.34
C ASN A 499 -54.73 -36.96 25.84
N ASP A 500 -53.51 -37.41 25.49
CA ASP A 500 -52.95 -37.46 24.11
C ASP A 500 -52.64 -36.19 23.26
N THR A 501 -51.70 -36.38 22.33
CA THR A 501 -51.31 -35.55 21.16
C THR A 501 -50.46 -34.27 21.33
N ASN A 502 -49.15 -34.48 21.20
CA ASN A 502 -48.17 -33.81 20.32
C ASN A 502 -48.50 -32.50 19.55
N LEU A 503 -47.43 -31.70 19.42
CA LEU A 503 -47.11 -30.68 18.39
C LEU A 503 -47.80 -29.30 18.49
N ASN A 504 -47.03 -28.32 18.96
CA ASN A 504 -47.31 -26.88 18.80
C ASN A 504 -46.16 -26.20 18.06
N ASP A 505 -46.50 -25.34 17.11
CA ASP A 505 -45.57 -24.50 16.33
C ASP A 505 -45.50 -23.07 16.92
N THR A 506 -44.48 -22.32 16.50
CA THR A 506 -44.31 -20.87 16.58
C THR A 506 -43.94 -20.16 17.91
N ARG A 507 -42.74 -19.57 17.87
CA ARG A 507 -42.37 -18.18 18.26
C ARG A 507 -42.84 -17.63 19.63
N VAL A 508 -41.86 -17.43 20.53
CA VAL A 508 -41.96 -16.49 21.65
C VAL A 508 -41.00 -15.31 21.47
N PHE A 509 -41.54 -14.10 21.40
CA PHE A 509 -40.79 -12.85 21.55
C PHE A 509 -40.47 -12.62 23.03
N LEU A 510 -39.23 -12.27 23.37
CA LEU A 510 -38.87 -11.76 24.70
C LEU A 510 -38.36 -10.32 24.63
N LYS A 511 -38.95 -9.48 25.48
CA LYS A 511 -38.90 -8.01 25.45
C LYS A 511 -37.90 -7.53 26.51
N PHE A 512 -36.81 -6.89 26.10
CA PHE A 512 -35.84 -6.31 27.04
C PHE A 512 -36.28 -4.92 27.49
N THR A 513 -36.28 -4.68 28.81
CA THR A 513 -36.36 -3.35 29.42
C THR A 513 -35.06 -3.05 30.15
N LEU A 514 -34.24 -2.16 29.60
CA LEU A 514 -33.04 -1.63 30.27
C LEU A 514 -33.37 -0.26 30.86
N ASP A 515 -33.14 -0.08 32.16
CA ASP A 515 -33.35 1.21 32.83
C ASP A 515 -32.24 2.21 32.46
N LEU A 516 -32.66 3.34 31.88
CA LEU A 516 -31.78 4.42 31.44
C LEU A 516 -30.98 5.03 32.60
N LYS A 517 -31.51 5.01 33.83
CA LYS A 517 -30.77 5.49 35.03
C LYS A 517 -29.53 4.66 35.31
N THR A 518 -29.59 3.34 35.17
CA THR A 518 -28.45 2.45 35.44
C THR A 518 -27.31 2.68 34.45
N ILE A 519 -27.65 2.93 33.18
CA ILE A 519 -26.67 3.22 32.12
C ILE A 519 -25.99 4.56 32.40
N LEU A 520 -26.76 5.63 32.69
CA LEU A 520 -26.21 6.96 33.00
C LEU A 520 -25.22 6.93 34.17
N ILE A 521 -25.59 6.24 35.27
CA ILE A 521 -24.75 6.13 36.47
C ILE A 521 -23.44 5.37 36.16
N SER A 522 -23.50 4.27 35.39
CA SER A 522 -22.30 3.52 35.04
C SER A 522 -21.34 4.32 34.15
N THR A 523 -21.86 5.11 33.21
CA THR A 523 -21.04 5.97 32.34
C THR A 523 -20.43 7.15 33.09
N ALA A 524 -21.18 7.80 33.98
CA ALA A 524 -20.67 8.92 34.77
C ALA A 524 -19.53 8.48 35.71
N MET A 525 -19.68 7.33 36.37
CA MET A 525 -18.67 6.82 37.30
C MET A 525 -17.38 6.37 36.59
N GLY A 526 -17.48 5.86 35.35
CA GLY A 526 -16.32 5.58 34.50
C GLY A 526 -15.54 6.83 34.08
N CYS A 527 -16.24 7.90 33.68
CA CYS A 527 -15.61 9.15 33.25
C CYS A 527 -14.82 9.85 34.37
N ILE A 528 -15.33 9.84 35.61
CA ILE A 528 -14.65 10.46 36.77
C ILE A 528 -13.32 9.74 37.06
N MET A 529 -13.31 8.41 37.05
CA MET A 529 -12.09 7.62 37.27
C MET A 529 -11.05 7.86 36.16
N PHE A 530 -11.49 7.95 34.90
CA PHE A 530 -10.59 8.24 33.78
C PHE A 530 -9.95 9.64 33.89
N LEU A 531 -10.76 10.67 34.15
CA LEU A 531 -10.27 12.05 34.29
C LEU A 531 -9.32 12.20 35.49
N GLY A 532 -9.59 11.53 36.61
CA GLY A 532 -8.71 11.54 37.79
C GLY A 532 -7.31 10.99 37.51
N VAL A 533 -7.21 9.87 36.78
CA VAL A 533 -5.92 9.27 36.40
C VAL A 533 -5.15 10.17 35.43
N VAL A 534 -5.84 10.78 34.46
CA VAL A 534 -5.22 11.72 33.51
C VAL A 534 -4.67 12.95 34.24
N LEU A 535 -5.44 13.55 35.14
CA LEU A 535 -5.00 14.72 35.92
C LEU A 535 -3.78 14.41 36.79
N PHE A 536 -3.79 13.26 37.47
CA PHE A 536 -2.66 12.79 38.29
C PHE A 536 -1.38 12.60 37.44
N CYS A 537 -1.51 12.06 36.23
CA CYS A 537 -0.39 11.87 35.31
C CYS A 537 0.20 13.22 34.85
N PHE A 538 -0.63 14.23 34.57
CA PHE A 538 -0.16 15.58 34.25
C PHE A 538 0.56 16.26 35.42
N ILE A 539 0.10 16.06 36.67
CA ILE A 539 0.80 16.58 37.86
C ILE A 539 2.20 15.96 37.98
N LEU A 540 2.34 14.64 37.78
CA LEU A 540 3.65 13.97 37.80
C LEU A 540 4.58 14.49 36.69
N LEU A 541 4.08 14.68 35.47
CA LEU A 541 4.85 15.26 34.37
C LEU A 541 5.27 16.71 34.66
N PHE A 542 4.42 17.52 35.28
CA PHE A 542 4.74 18.91 35.65
C PHE A 542 5.80 18.97 36.76
N VAL A 543 5.70 18.13 37.80
CA VAL A 543 6.71 18.01 38.85
C VAL A 543 8.05 17.55 38.27
N TRP A 544 8.04 16.54 37.39
CA TRP A 544 9.25 16.05 36.72
C TRP A 544 9.88 17.10 35.80
N SER A 545 9.06 17.87 35.07
CA SER A 545 9.53 18.99 34.23
C SER A 545 10.21 20.09 35.04
N ARG A 546 9.80 20.33 36.29
CA ARG A 546 10.42 21.35 37.15
C ARG A 546 11.74 20.90 37.79
N GLY A 547 11.98 19.59 37.87
CA GLY A 547 13.19 19.00 38.47
C GLY A 547 14.43 18.93 37.56
N ARG A 548 14.36 19.37 36.29
CA ARG A 548 15.50 19.32 35.33
C ARG A 548 16.12 20.68 35.00
N GLY A 549 16.05 21.63 35.93
CA GLY A 549 16.89 22.82 35.93
C GLY A 549 18.08 22.66 36.87
N GLN A 550 19.31 22.62 36.33
CA GLN A 550 20.61 22.54 37.03
C GLN A 550 21.12 21.14 37.44
N HIS A 551 21.60 20.36 36.47
CA HIS A 551 22.79 19.52 36.68
C HIS A 551 23.74 19.69 35.49
N LYS A 552 24.82 20.47 35.69
CA LYS A 552 25.95 20.53 34.75
C LYS A 552 26.92 19.42 35.10
N ASN A 553 26.93 18.34 34.31
CA ASN A 553 27.84 17.22 34.52
C ASN A 553 29.27 17.57 34.07
N ASN A 554 30.03 18.24 34.94
CA ASN A 554 31.48 18.34 34.79
C ASN A 554 32.12 17.02 35.26
N PHE A 555 32.58 16.21 34.31
CA PHE A 555 33.30 14.97 34.59
C PHE A 555 34.79 15.17 34.33
N SER A 556 35.62 15.17 35.38
CA SER A 556 37.07 15.25 35.28
C SER A 556 37.69 13.86 35.29
N VAL A 557 38.27 13.43 34.17
CA VAL A 557 39.05 12.19 34.09
C VAL A 557 40.50 12.48 34.49
N GLU A 558 41.00 11.73 35.46
CA GLU A 558 42.41 11.77 35.89
C GLU A 558 43.08 10.47 35.42
N TYR A 559 44.00 10.59 34.46
CA TYR A 559 44.68 9.44 33.83
C TYR A 559 46.12 9.37 34.34
N SER A 560 46.46 8.31 35.07
CA SER A 560 47.82 8.04 35.55
C SER A 560 48.49 6.98 34.67
N PHE A 561 49.62 7.34 34.04
CA PHE A 561 50.43 6.37 33.31
C PHE A 561 51.15 5.45 34.28
N ARG A 562 51.01 4.14 34.11
CA ARG A 562 51.94 3.18 34.73
C ARG A 562 53.27 3.26 34.01
N LYS A 563 54.31 3.55 34.79
CA LYS A 563 55.70 3.53 34.36
C LYS A 563 56.08 2.09 33.99
N VAL A 564 56.67 1.90 32.80
CA VAL A 564 57.37 0.67 32.42
C VAL A 564 58.85 0.94 32.62
N ASP A 565 59.53 0.08 33.36
CA ASP A 565 60.95 0.29 33.69
C ASP A 565 61.86 -0.09 32.52
N GLY A 566 62.70 0.86 32.12
CA GLY A 566 63.80 0.73 31.18
C GLY A 566 64.92 1.69 31.58
N PRO A 567 66.20 1.38 31.35
CA PRO A 567 67.30 2.03 32.05
C PRO A 567 67.68 3.42 31.50
N ALA A 568 67.90 4.35 32.43
CA ALA A 568 68.76 5.52 32.34
C ALA A 568 68.56 6.55 31.20
N ALA A 569 67.83 7.63 31.49
CA ALA A 569 68.21 8.99 31.07
C ALA A 569 67.60 10.06 32.01
N SER A 570 68.33 11.16 32.15
CA SER A 570 68.13 12.35 33.00
C SER A 570 66.70 12.95 33.12
N GLY A 571 66.33 13.28 34.37
CA GLY A 571 65.78 14.58 34.78
C GLY A 571 64.44 15.06 34.21
N GLY A 572 63.36 14.99 35.02
CA GLY A 572 62.13 15.76 34.78
C GLY A 572 60.99 15.42 35.76
N GLN A 573 60.48 16.42 36.48
CA GLN A 573 59.30 16.25 37.35
C GLN A 573 58.02 16.07 36.53
N GLY A 574 57.48 14.84 36.49
CA GLY A 574 56.22 14.52 35.84
C GLY A 574 54.99 14.82 36.71
N GLY A 575 54.61 16.10 36.81
CA GLY A 575 53.35 16.50 37.45
C GLY A 575 52.12 16.13 36.61
N ALA A 576 51.07 15.58 37.23
CA ALA A 576 49.83 15.21 36.56
C ALA A 576 49.13 16.44 35.94
N ARG A 577 48.94 16.43 34.61
CA ARG A 577 48.24 17.50 33.88
C ARG A 577 46.75 17.17 33.73
N LYS A 578 45.89 17.93 34.43
CA LYS A 578 44.44 17.93 34.21
C LYS A 578 44.07 18.72 32.95
N PHE A 579 43.31 18.10 32.06
CA PHE A 579 42.67 18.76 30.93
C PHE A 579 41.15 18.72 31.11
N ASN A 580 40.51 19.89 31.07
CA ASN A 580 39.04 19.99 31.08
C ASN A 580 38.54 20.14 29.64
N MET A 581 37.88 19.11 29.11
CA MET A 581 37.14 19.20 27.85
C MET A 581 35.67 19.54 28.13
N LYS A 582 35.15 20.52 27.39
CA LYS A 582 33.75 20.94 27.43
C LYS A 582 33.08 20.44 26.15
N MET A 583 32.15 19.49 26.25
CA MET A 583 31.31 19.15 25.10
C MET A 583 30.37 20.33 24.79
N ILE A 584 30.23 20.61 23.49
CA ILE A 584 29.26 21.54 22.90
C ILE A 584 28.05 20.71 22.45
#